data_AF-A0A1Q3WDH4-F1
#
_entry.id   AF-A0A1Q3WDH4-F1
#
_cell.length_a   1.000
_cell.length_b   1.000
_cell.length_c   1.000
_cell.angle_alpha   90.00
_cell.angle_beta   90.00
_cell.angle_gamma   90.00
#
_symmetry.space_group_name_H-M   'P 1'
#
loop_
_entity.id
_entity.type
_entity.pdbx_description
1 polymer ?
#
loop_
_entity_poly.entity_id
_entity_poly.type
_entity_poly.pdbx_seq_one_letter_code
_entity_poly.pdbx_strand_id
1 'polypeptide(L)'
;MWLFVTCHRSEVEPPRFLDGSPRIKSIAFSGISSDNVSIDQATRTIWVIMPAKLPDYIDINMELTDNAEWVNKQSGVKGSGLFGCETCSRIDLIDKTAMSSQATYGYQIKRKASAPLQAGVLTVPLQYNIRNANGMELAIPMLNLYGNRLPKEARFTHDKTGETLQVKRDSALSWIYPDSHRIYFSSYTNQLAIYLYDANLLPGNYHIDLILDDDSILSVPQPVVVTQGTADFEYESEPYMAYRKKDFGYRVAVNDVLTVDGYNLFEGTVAIEWVDNQNNVIKPSGIRFDRYGRRVQIPVPAGLLPGQYSMRVWQNDVKLPYTYCLRVNVTGDTKNRPIIGTIGDDSAPCSLRDPVPVNRGVRVNFSSSLKQQVINGVMQTAVLKLTAIASKDVYYAPVAPYDERRGWDPAESVTIPITVPPGFYTVSLQVIDDKTSVLSESESYGRIIDVK
;
A
#
# COMPACT_ATOMS: atom_id res chain seq x y z
N MET A 1 -40.78 -30.05 -72.72
CA MET A 1 -41.31 -29.80 -71.36
C MET A 1 -40.23 -30.22 -70.38
N TRP A 2 -39.49 -29.26 -69.83
CA TRP A 2 -38.38 -29.51 -68.90
C TRP A 2 -38.85 -29.06 -67.51
N LEU A 3 -38.97 -30.00 -66.57
CA LEU A 3 -39.21 -29.70 -65.16
C LEU A 3 -37.88 -29.43 -64.48
N PHE A 4 -37.69 -28.20 -64.00
CA PHE A 4 -36.66 -27.85 -63.04
C PHE A 4 -37.05 -28.42 -61.67
N VAL A 5 -36.23 -29.32 -61.14
CA VAL A 5 -36.26 -29.69 -59.72
C VAL A 5 -35.36 -28.72 -58.98
N THR A 6 -35.95 -27.78 -58.24
CA THR A 6 -35.23 -26.97 -57.25
C THR A 6 -35.21 -27.72 -55.92
N CYS A 7 -34.05 -28.24 -55.53
CA CYS A 7 -33.80 -28.68 -54.16
C CYS A 7 -33.80 -27.47 -53.23
N HIS A 8 -34.89 -27.26 -52.49
CA HIS A 8 -34.85 -26.43 -51.30
C HIS A 8 -34.30 -27.28 -50.15
N ARG A 9 -33.03 -27.05 -49.81
CA ARG A 9 -32.42 -27.59 -48.59
C ARG A 9 -33.04 -26.80 -47.43
N SER A 10 -34.10 -27.33 -46.85
CA SER A 10 -34.56 -26.88 -45.54
C SER A 10 -33.51 -27.31 -44.52
N GLU A 11 -32.63 -26.38 -44.14
CA GLU A 11 -31.91 -26.48 -42.87
C GLU A 11 -32.97 -26.35 -41.76
N VAL A 12 -33.57 -27.48 -41.40
CA VAL A 12 -34.38 -27.60 -40.19
C VAL A 12 -33.40 -27.52 -39.02
N GLU A 13 -33.37 -26.39 -38.31
CA GLU A 13 -32.73 -26.32 -36.99
C GLU A 13 -33.28 -27.48 -36.14
N PRO A 14 -32.44 -28.40 -35.62
CA PRO A 14 -32.93 -29.48 -34.78
C PRO A 14 -33.62 -28.91 -33.54
N PRO A 15 -34.64 -29.60 -32.98
CA PRO A 15 -35.39 -29.08 -31.83
C PRO A 15 -34.42 -28.82 -30.68
N ARG A 16 -34.37 -27.55 -30.24
CA ARG A 16 -33.54 -27.14 -29.10
C ARG A 16 -33.94 -28.04 -27.91
N PHE A 17 -32.96 -28.68 -27.26
CA PHE A 17 -33.12 -29.49 -26.03
C PHE A 17 -33.48 -31.00 -26.13
N LEU A 18 -33.49 -31.63 -27.31
CA LEU A 18 -33.77 -33.09 -27.42
C LEU A 18 -32.53 -34.01 -27.42
N ASP A 19 -31.33 -33.45 -27.40
CA ASP A 19 -30.08 -34.21 -27.50
C ASP A 19 -29.56 -34.78 -26.16
N GLY A 20 -30.33 -34.62 -25.08
CA GLY A 20 -29.98 -35.11 -23.75
C GLY A 20 -28.78 -34.41 -23.11
N SER A 21 -28.32 -33.27 -23.64
CA SER A 21 -27.19 -32.54 -23.06
C SER A 21 -27.61 -31.57 -21.93
N PRO A 22 -26.79 -31.36 -20.90
CA PRO A 22 -27.05 -30.35 -19.86
C PRO A 22 -27.12 -28.93 -20.44
N ARG A 23 -28.27 -28.25 -20.29
CA ARG A 23 -28.48 -26.90 -20.82
C ARG A 23 -29.29 -26.00 -19.90
N ILE A 24 -29.13 -24.69 -20.08
CA ILE A 24 -29.98 -23.66 -19.48
C ILE A 24 -31.15 -23.41 -20.44
N LYS A 25 -32.39 -23.67 -20.01
CA LYS A 25 -33.61 -23.39 -20.79
C LYS A 25 -33.94 -21.89 -20.75
N SER A 26 -33.92 -21.32 -19.56
CA SER A 26 -34.17 -19.89 -19.31
C SER A 26 -33.34 -19.38 -18.13
N ILE A 27 -33.05 -18.08 -18.12
CA ILE A 27 -32.31 -17.41 -17.05
C ILE A 27 -32.87 -16.00 -16.83
N ALA A 28 -32.96 -15.59 -15.58
CA ALA A 28 -33.35 -14.26 -15.15
C ALA A 28 -32.38 -13.73 -14.10
N PHE A 29 -32.13 -12.42 -14.14
CA PHE A 29 -31.32 -11.69 -13.17
C PHE A 29 -32.21 -10.67 -12.47
N SER A 30 -32.22 -10.64 -11.13
CA SER A 30 -33.07 -9.69 -10.39
C SER A 30 -32.76 -8.24 -10.78
N GLY A 31 -33.79 -7.46 -11.09
CA GLY A 31 -33.67 -6.05 -11.49
C GLY A 31 -33.15 -5.82 -12.92
N ILE A 32 -33.03 -6.87 -13.74
CA ILE A 32 -32.83 -6.78 -15.19
C ILE A 32 -34.06 -7.38 -15.87
N SER A 33 -34.63 -6.66 -16.85
CA SER A 33 -35.79 -7.14 -17.61
C SER A 33 -35.46 -8.45 -18.35
N SER A 34 -36.39 -9.40 -18.40
CA SER A 34 -36.24 -10.65 -19.14
C SER A 34 -36.00 -10.41 -20.64
N ASP A 35 -36.59 -9.35 -21.20
CA ASP A 35 -36.44 -9.00 -22.62
C ASP A 35 -35.00 -8.59 -22.96
N ASN A 36 -34.22 -8.22 -21.95
CA ASN A 36 -32.81 -7.86 -22.08
C ASN A 36 -31.87 -9.07 -21.93
N VAL A 37 -32.40 -10.28 -21.75
CA VAL A 37 -31.61 -11.49 -21.52
C VAL A 37 -31.91 -12.50 -22.61
N SER A 38 -30.86 -13.00 -23.28
CA SER A 38 -31.00 -14.06 -24.27
C SER A 38 -29.87 -15.08 -24.15
N ILE A 39 -30.14 -16.33 -24.56
CA ILE A 39 -29.18 -17.43 -24.53
C ILE A 39 -28.93 -17.90 -25.96
N ASP A 40 -27.68 -17.78 -26.40
CA ASP A 40 -27.19 -18.48 -27.59
C ASP A 40 -26.72 -19.88 -27.17
N GLN A 41 -27.53 -20.88 -27.51
CA GLN A 41 -27.29 -22.28 -27.17
C GLN A 41 -26.13 -22.89 -27.96
N ALA A 42 -25.82 -22.40 -29.17
CA ALA A 42 -24.76 -22.93 -30.01
C ALA A 42 -23.39 -22.51 -29.47
N THR A 43 -23.27 -21.26 -29.03
CA THR A 43 -22.02 -20.71 -28.46
C THR A 43 -21.97 -20.75 -26.94
N ARG A 44 -23.04 -21.20 -26.27
CA ARG A 44 -23.22 -21.18 -24.80
C ARG A 44 -22.95 -19.80 -24.21
N THR A 45 -23.49 -18.77 -24.87
CA THR A 45 -23.32 -17.38 -24.43
C THR A 45 -24.65 -16.84 -23.93
N ILE A 46 -24.66 -16.27 -22.73
CA ILE A 46 -25.79 -15.54 -22.18
C ILE A 46 -25.53 -14.06 -22.43
N TRP A 47 -26.36 -13.43 -23.26
CA TRP A 47 -26.27 -12.00 -23.55
C TRP A 47 -27.22 -11.21 -22.66
N VAL A 48 -26.67 -10.22 -21.95
CA VAL A 48 -27.43 -9.32 -21.08
C VAL A 48 -27.27 -7.88 -21.57
N ILE A 49 -28.38 -7.24 -21.94
CA ILE A 49 -28.45 -5.80 -22.19
C ILE A 49 -28.54 -5.11 -20.83
N MET A 50 -27.48 -4.40 -20.46
CA MET A 50 -27.34 -3.85 -19.11
C MET A 50 -28.28 -2.66 -18.90
N PRO A 51 -28.97 -2.56 -17.75
CA PRO A 51 -29.72 -1.35 -17.41
C PRO A 51 -28.78 -0.16 -17.16
N ALA A 52 -29.32 1.05 -17.18
CA ALA A 52 -28.53 2.26 -16.91
C ALA A 52 -27.94 2.29 -15.49
N LYS A 53 -28.68 1.76 -14.51
CA LYS A 53 -28.20 1.49 -13.16
C LYS A 53 -28.43 0.03 -12.83
N LEU A 54 -27.36 -0.65 -12.46
CA LEU A 54 -27.39 -2.04 -12.00
C LEU A 54 -27.75 -2.09 -10.50
N PRO A 55 -28.63 -3.00 -10.06
CA PRO A 55 -28.84 -3.25 -8.63
C PRO A 55 -27.54 -3.69 -7.93
N ASP A 56 -27.40 -3.32 -6.66
CA ASP A 56 -26.21 -3.67 -5.87
C ASP A 56 -26.03 -5.18 -5.72
N TYR A 57 -27.13 -5.92 -5.60
CA TYR A 57 -27.16 -7.36 -5.47
C TYR A 57 -28.04 -7.97 -6.54
N ILE A 58 -27.55 -9.04 -7.14
CA ILE A 58 -28.20 -9.76 -8.22
C ILE A 58 -28.40 -11.22 -7.80
N ASP A 59 -29.66 -11.64 -7.81
CA ASP A 59 -30.05 -13.04 -7.76
C ASP A 59 -30.23 -13.60 -9.17
N ILE A 60 -29.75 -14.83 -9.35
CA ILE A 60 -29.81 -15.55 -10.62
C ILE A 60 -30.80 -16.70 -10.48
N ASN A 61 -31.88 -16.64 -11.27
CA ASN A 61 -32.89 -17.70 -11.35
C ASN A 61 -32.77 -18.39 -12.70
N MET A 62 -32.72 -19.72 -12.71
CA MET A 62 -32.55 -20.50 -13.94
C MET A 62 -33.53 -21.66 -13.99
N GLU A 63 -34.01 -21.94 -15.20
CA GLU A 63 -34.65 -23.19 -15.55
C GLU A 63 -33.65 -24.04 -16.36
N LEU A 64 -33.40 -25.27 -15.92
CA LEU A 64 -32.42 -26.16 -16.51
C LEU A 64 -33.09 -27.35 -17.21
N THR A 65 -32.35 -28.06 -18.07
CA THR A 65 -32.75 -29.42 -18.49
C THR A 65 -32.73 -30.38 -17.31
N ASP A 66 -33.52 -31.43 -17.37
CA ASP A 66 -33.79 -32.29 -16.20
C ASP A 66 -32.50 -32.98 -15.71
N ASN A 67 -31.60 -33.32 -16.64
CA ASN A 67 -30.29 -33.91 -16.40
C ASN A 67 -29.19 -32.90 -16.01
N ALA A 68 -29.48 -31.60 -15.96
CA ALA A 68 -28.49 -30.58 -15.63
C ALA A 68 -28.53 -30.16 -14.15
N GLU A 69 -27.35 -29.88 -13.59
CA GLU A 69 -27.15 -29.29 -12.27
C GLU A 69 -26.19 -28.11 -12.33
N TRP A 70 -26.51 -27.01 -11.65
CA TRP A 70 -25.65 -25.84 -11.54
C TRP A 70 -24.66 -25.98 -10.38
N VAL A 71 -23.37 -26.12 -10.70
CA VAL A 71 -22.35 -26.46 -9.69
C VAL A 71 -21.68 -25.27 -9.05
N ASN A 72 -21.54 -24.16 -9.76
CA ASN A 72 -20.97 -22.93 -9.23
C ASN A 72 -22.08 -21.94 -8.83
N LYS A 73 -23.06 -22.43 -8.06
CA LYS A 73 -24.23 -21.66 -7.63
C LYS A 73 -23.83 -20.38 -6.92
N GLN A 74 -24.37 -19.26 -7.38
CA GLN A 74 -24.18 -17.94 -6.80
C GLN A 74 -25.54 -17.33 -6.43
N SER A 75 -25.66 -16.74 -5.24
CA SER A 75 -26.87 -16.04 -4.78
C SER A 75 -26.44 -14.77 -4.07
N GLY A 76 -27.23 -13.69 -4.19
CA GLY A 76 -26.89 -12.39 -3.62
C GLY A 76 -25.53 -11.88 -4.08
N VAL A 77 -25.18 -12.06 -5.36
CA VAL A 77 -23.88 -11.65 -5.89
C VAL A 77 -23.87 -10.15 -6.07
N LYS A 78 -22.80 -9.47 -5.66
CA LYS A 78 -22.65 -8.04 -5.97
C LYS A 78 -22.68 -7.83 -7.48
N GLY A 79 -23.49 -6.89 -7.95
CA GLY A 79 -23.62 -6.56 -9.37
C GLY A 79 -22.28 -6.17 -10.00
N SER A 80 -21.45 -5.41 -9.26
CA SER A 80 -20.07 -5.08 -9.62
C SER A 80 -19.18 -6.32 -9.81
N GLY A 81 -19.31 -7.35 -8.98
CA GLY A 81 -18.56 -8.60 -9.11
C GLY A 81 -19.01 -9.44 -10.32
N LEU A 82 -20.32 -9.51 -10.55
CA LEU A 82 -20.89 -10.30 -11.65
C LEU A 82 -20.71 -9.64 -13.03
N PHE A 83 -20.75 -8.32 -13.13
CA PHE A 83 -20.69 -7.64 -14.43
C PHE A 83 -19.48 -6.71 -14.61
N GLY A 84 -18.63 -6.53 -13.60
CA GLY A 84 -17.44 -5.67 -13.63
C GLY A 84 -16.19 -6.32 -14.25
N CYS A 85 -16.33 -7.51 -14.84
CA CYS A 85 -15.25 -8.18 -15.56
C CYS A 85 -15.81 -8.87 -16.80
N GLU A 86 -15.10 -8.76 -17.93
CA GLU A 86 -15.59 -9.27 -19.22
C GLU A 86 -15.62 -10.80 -19.30
N THR A 87 -14.72 -11.48 -18.58
CA THR A 87 -14.55 -12.94 -18.64
C THR A 87 -14.77 -13.66 -17.31
N CYS A 88 -14.89 -12.95 -16.18
CA CYS A 88 -14.91 -13.58 -14.86
C CYS A 88 -16.22 -14.32 -14.55
N SER A 89 -17.29 -14.02 -15.27
CA SER A 89 -18.63 -14.52 -14.94
C SER A 89 -19.07 -15.64 -15.87
N ARG A 90 -19.09 -16.86 -15.31
CA ARG A 90 -19.42 -18.10 -16.00
C ARG A 90 -20.40 -18.91 -15.15
N ILE A 91 -21.33 -19.59 -15.80
CA ILE A 91 -22.25 -20.55 -15.20
C ILE A 91 -21.84 -21.94 -15.65
N ASP A 92 -21.51 -22.81 -14.72
CA ASP A 92 -21.09 -24.18 -14.98
C ASP A 92 -22.20 -25.17 -14.66
N LEU A 93 -22.56 -25.96 -15.67
CA LEU A 93 -23.46 -27.10 -15.49
C LEU A 93 -22.70 -28.41 -15.53
N ILE A 94 -23.19 -29.40 -14.79
CA ILE A 94 -22.80 -30.80 -14.93
C ILE A 94 -24.00 -31.65 -15.33
N ASP A 95 -23.73 -32.84 -15.88
CA ASP A 95 -24.72 -33.87 -16.07
C ASP A 95 -24.90 -34.69 -14.78
N LYS A 96 -26.12 -34.71 -14.23
CA LYS A 96 -26.49 -35.49 -13.04
C LYS A 96 -26.34 -37.00 -13.24
N THR A 97 -26.35 -37.46 -14.49
CA THR A 97 -26.33 -38.89 -14.84
C THR A 97 -24.93 -39.40 -15.18
N ALA A 98 -23.92 -38.52 -15.27
CA ALA A 98 -22.55 -38.91 -15.59
C ALA A 98 -21.82 -39.50 -14.37
N MET A 99 -21.19 -40.67 -14.55
CA MET A 99 -20.42 -41.37 -13.50
C MET A 99 -19.07 -40.71 -13.16
N SER A 100 -18.65 -39.69 -13.90
CA SER A 100 -17.45 -38.88 -13.61
C SER A 100 -17.77 -37.39 -13.72
N SER A 101 -17.37 -36.64 -12.71
CA SER A 101 -17.62 -35.20 -12.54
C SER A 101 -16.80 -34.30 -13.49
N GLN A 102 -16.55 -34.70 -14.74
CA GLN A 102 -15.55 -34.05 -15.61
C GLN A 102 -16.10 -33.31 -16.83
N ALA A 103 -17.37 -33.46 -17.20
CA ALA A 103 -17.95 -32.66 -18.30
C ALA A 103 -18.63 -31.40 -17.73
N THR A 104 -17.87 -30.31 -17.59
CA THR A 104 -18.45 -29.00 -17.27
C THR A 104 -18.94 -28.31 -18.54
N TYR A 105 -20.23 -27.98 -18.58
CA TYR A 105 -20.87 -27.22 -19.63
C TYR A 105 -20.90 -25.75 -19.19
N GLY A 106 -19.86 -25.01 -19.59
CA GLY A 106 -19.73 -23.59 -19.24
C GLY A 106 -20.53 -22.68 -20.16
N TYR A 107 -21.38 -21.84 -19.56
CA TYR A 107 -22.02 -20.70 -20.20
C TYR A 107 -21.30 -19.41 -19.82
N GLN A 108 -20.86 -18.65 -20.81
CA GLN A 108 -20.25 -17.34 -20.57
C GLN A 108 -21.32 -16.26 -20.50
N ILE A 109 -21.31 -15.45 -19.45
CA ILE A 109 -22.14 -14.24 -19.39
C ILE A 109 -21.41 -13.13 -20.13
N LYS A 110 -22.06 -12.55 -21.14
CA LYS A 110 -21.60 -11.38 -21.89
C LYS A 110 -22.61 -10.25 -21.77
N ARG A 111 -22.09 -9.03 -21.82
CA ARG A 111 -22.83 -7.79 -21.57
C ARG A 111 -22.86 -6.93 -22.82
N LYS A 112 -23.98 -6.25 -23.05
CA LYS A 112 -24.15 -5.22 -24.07
C LYS A 112 -24.62 -3.94 -23.40
N ALA A 113 -24.05 -2.81 -23.81
CA ALA A 113 -24.53 -1.51 -23.39
C ALA A 113 -25.95 -1.28 -23.93
N SER A 114 -26.84 -0.71 -23.11
CA SER A 114 -28.15 -0.22 -23.56
C SER A 114 -28.09 1.21 -24.10
N ALA A 115 -27.09 1.98 -23.67
CA ALA A 115 -26.86 3.37 -24.08
C ALA A 115 -25.38 3.75 -23.85
N PRO A 116 -24.91 4.89 -24.40
CA PRO A 116 -23.55 5.39 -24.16
C PRO A 116 -23.25 5.62 -22.68
N LEU A 117 -21.98 5.52 -22.31
CA LEU A 117 -21.48 5.79 -20.96
C LEU A 117 -21.78 7.26 -20.57
N GLN A 118 -22.26 7.47 -19.35
CA GLN A 118 -22.52 8.82 -18.82
C GLN A 118 -22.02 8.93 -17.37
N ALA A 119 -21.53 10.10 -16.99
CA ALA A 119 -21.23 10.41 -15.61
C ALA A 119 -22.53 10.71 -14.85
N GLY A 120 -22.70 10.11 -13.67
CA GLY A 120 -23.81 10.41 -12.78
C GLY A 120 -23.68 11.82 -12.19
N VAL A 121 -24.81 12.42 -11.80
CA VAL A 121 -24.83 13.74 -11.15
C VAL A 121 -25.04 13.56 -9.64
N LEU A 122 -24.13 14.12 -8.84
CA LEU A 122 -24.26 14.30 -7.40
C LEU A 122 -24.54 15.76 -7.07
N THR A 123 -25.15 15.98 -5.91
CA THR A 123 -25.40 17.30 -5.33
C THR A 123 -24.21 17.86 -4.56
N VAL A 124 -23.17 17.06 -4.36
CA VAL A 124 -21.95 17.42 -3.62
C VAL A 124 -20.71 17.13 -4.47
N PRO A 125 -19.60 17.86 -4.26
CA PRO A 125 -18.31 17.54 -4.86
C PRO A 125 -17.86 16.13 -4.48
N LEU A 126 -17.13 15.49 -5.40
CA LEU A 126 -16.40 14.28 -5.07
C LEU A 126 -15.27 14.61 -4.11
N GLN A 127 -14.94 13.71 -3.19
CA GLN A 127 -13.89 13.90 -2.20
C GLN A 127 -12.79 12.89 -2.44
N TYR A 128 -11.54 13.34 -2.46
CA TYR A 128 -10.37 12.48 -2.46
C TYR A 128 -9.37 12.96 -1.42
N ASN A 129 -8.88 12.02 -0.61
CA ASN A 129 -7.88 12.31 0.41
C ASN A 129 -6.57 11.62 0.03
N ILE A 130 -5.51 12.41 -0.16
CA ILE A 130 -4.20 11.91 -0.58
C ILE A 130 -3.68 10.93 0.49
N ARG A 131 -3.51 9.65 0.13
CA ARG A 131 -2.90 8.61 0.98
C ARG A 131 -3.46 8.54 2.41
N ASN A 132 -4.77 8.51 2.58
CA ASN A 132 -5.41 8.25 3.88
C ASN A 132 -5.83 6.77 4.02
N ALA A 133 -5.84 6.25 5.25
CA ALA A 133 -6.22 4.87 5.59
C ALA A 133 -7.61 4.46 5.06
N ASN A 134 -8.48 5.44 4.76
CA ASN A 134 -9.87 5.24 4.35
C ASN A 134 -10.12 5.33 2.83
N GLY A 135 -9.11 5.56 1.99
CA GLY A 135 -9.34 5.58 0.55
C GLY A 135 -8.12 5.91 -0.29
N MET A 136 -7.73 4.96 -1.16
CA MET A 136 -6.73 5.15 -2.21
C MET A 136 -7.38 5.34 -3.60
N GLU A 137 -8.70 5.16 -3.66
CA GLU A 137 -9.52 5.25 -4.88
C GLU A 137 -10.49 6.43 -4.81
N LEU A 138 -10.66 7.11 -5.94
CA LEU A 138 -11.75 8.04 -6.19
C LEU A 138 -12.87 7.28 -6.89
N ALA A 139 -14.08 7.31 -6.34
CA ALA A 139 -15.25 6.67 -6.93
C ALA A 139 -16.14 7.69 -7.64
N ILE A 140 -16.33 7.53 -8.95
CA ILE A 140 -17.17 8.39 -9.78
C ILE A 140 -18.46 7.63 -10.10
N PRO A 141 -19.65 8.16 -9.76
CA PRO A 141 -20.91 7.52 -10.12
C PRO A 141 -21.11 7.56 -11.63
N MET A 142 -21.59 6.45 -12.19
CA MET A 142 -21.77 6.30 -13.64
C MET A 142 -23.15 5.72 -13.98
N LEU A 143 -23.63 6.06 -15.17
CA LEU A 143 -24.77 5.41 -15.82
C LEU A 143 -24.29 4.64 -17.04
N ASN A 144 -24.95 3.53 -17.33
CA ASN A 144 -24.58 2.61 -18.42
C ASN A 144 -23.14 2.10 -18.30
N LEU A 145 -22.59 2.01 -17.09
CA LEU A 145 -21.21 1.61 -16.86
C LEU A 145 -20.91 0.20 -17.38
N TYR A 146 -21.82 -0.73 -17.10
CA TYR A 146 -21.67 -2.11 -17.48
C TYR A 146 -22.10 -2.30 -18.94
N GLY A 147 -21.29 -3.02 -19.72
CA GLY A 147 -21.51 -3.23 -21.15
C GLY A 147 -20.80 -2.21 -22.05
N ASN A 148 -20.45 -1.03 -21.50
CA ASN A 148 -19.51 -0.11 -22.13
C ASN A 148 -18.06 -0.46 -21.74
N ARG A 149 -17.10 -0.05 -22.57
CA ARG A 149 -15.68 -0.08 -22.20
C ARG A 149 -15.42 1.05 -21.20
N LEU A 150 -14.51 0.80 -20.24
CA LEU A 150 -14.03 1.86 -19.35
C LEU A 150 -13.29 2.93 -20.16
N PRO A 151 -13.30 4.22 -19.73
CA PRO A 151 -12.48 5.26 -20.34
C PRO A 151 -11.02 4.82 -20.44
N LYS A 152 -10.33 5.18 -21.52
CA LYS A 152 -8.90 4.84 -21.71
C LYS A 152 -7.97 5.72 -20.87
N GLU A 153 -8.43 6.92 -20.52
CA GLU A 153 -7.71 7.89 -19.70
C GLU A 153 -8.71 8.71 -18.89
N ALA A 154 -8.30 9.14 -17.70
CA ALA A 154 -8.95 10.14 -16.89
C ALA A 154 -7.94 11.27 -16.68
N ARG A 155 -8.32 12.48 -17.09
CA ARG A 155 -7.50 13.67 -16.97
C ARG A 155 -8.07 14.56 -15.89
N PHE A 156 -7.27 14.75 -14.86
CA PHE A 156 -7.54 15.66 -13.76
C PHE A 156 -6.84 16.96 -14.06
N THR A 157 -7.52 18.09 -13.94
CA THR A 157 -6.91 19.41 -14.11
C THR A 157 -7.16 20.23 -12.86
N HIS A 158 -6.11 20.73 -12.24
CA HIS A 158 -6.21 21.54 -11.03
C HIS A 158 -6.72 22.94 -11.37
N ASP A 159 -7.82 23.36 -10.75
CA ASP A 159 -8.53 24.58 -11.16
C ASP A 159 -7.69 25.86 -10.96
N LYS A 160 -6.80 25.87 -9.96
CA LYS A 160 -5.98 27.05 -9.65
C LYS A 160 -4.66 27.10 -10.41
N THR A 161 -4.02 25.95 -10.65
CA THR A 161 -2.68 25.91 -11.28
C THR A 161 -2.72 25.52 -12.76
N GLY A 162 -3.84 24.95 -13.24
CA GLY A 162 -3.97 24.39 -14.58
C GLY A 162 -3.19 23.09 -14.80
N GLU A 163 -2.55 22.55 -13.76
CA GLU A 163 -1.74 21.33 -13.88
C GLU A 163 -2.61 20.12 -14.11
N THR A 164 -2.18 19.29 -15.06
CA THR A 164 -2.92 18.09 -15.45
C THR A 164 -2.24 16.82 -14.94
N LEU A 165 -3.01 15.93 -14.33
CA LEU A 165 -2.63 14.55 -14.04
C LEU A 165 -3.42 13.62 -14.97
N GLN A 166 -2.72 12.71 -15.64
CA GLN A 166 -3.34 11.69 -16.48
C GLN A 166 -3.25 10.32 -15.80
N VAL A 167 -4.40 9.66 -15.68
CA VAL A 167 -4.50 8.29 -15.19
C VAL A 167 -5.00 7.42 -16.32
N LYS A 168 -4.26 6.38 -16.68
CA LYS A 168 -4.62 5.51 -17.81
C LYS A 168 -5.45 4.33 -17.33
N ARG A 169 -6.28 3.80 -18.22
CA ARG A 169 -6.97 2.52 -18.01
C ARG A 169 -5.94 1.43 -17.82
N ASP A 170 -6.26 0.53 -16.91
CA ASP A 170 -5.37 -0.56 -16.57
C ASP A 170 -5.03 -1.43 -17.80
N SER A 171 -3.80 -1.91 -17.88
CA SER A 171 -3.40 -2.95 -18.84
C SER A 171 -3.40 -4.31 -18.14
N ALA A 172 -3.57 -5.41 -18.88
CA ALA A 172 -3.67 -6.76 -18.31
C ALA A 172 -2.46 -7.22 -17.45
N LEU A 173 -1.39 -6.42 -17.37
CA LEU A 173 -0.15 -6.67 -16.62
C LEU A 173 -0.08 -5.99 -15.24
N SER A 174 -1.16 -5.36 -14.78
CA SER A 174 -1.18 -4.50 -13.59
C SER A 174 -0.98 -5.17 -12.25
N TRP A 175 -1.17 -6.49 -12.20
CA TRP A 175 -0.83 -7.32 -11.04
C TRP A 175 0.69 -7.40 -10.79
N ILE A 176 1.52 -6.99 -11.75
CA ILE A 176 2.98 -6.87 -11.61
C ILE A 176 3.38 -5.51 -11.01
N TYR A 177 2.54 -4.48 -11.17
CA TYR A 177 2.80 -3.11 -10.69
C TYR A 177 1.61 -2.57 -9.89
N PRO A 178 1.38 -3.10 -8.67
CA PRO A 178 0.23 -2.75 -7.83
C PRO A 178 0.16 -1.26 -7.44
N ASP A 179 1.25 -0.52 -7.62
CA ASP A 179 1.41 0.88 -7.21
C ASP A 179 1.10 1.89 -8.33
N SER A 180 0.63 1.45 -9.49
CA SER A 180 0.28 2.35 -10.60
C SER A 180 -1.16 2.88 -10.53
N HIS A 181 -1.34 4.20 -10.74
CA HIS A 181 -2.67 4.80 -10.91
C HIS A 181 -3.40 4.18 -12.07
N ARG A 182 -4.65 3.81 -11.86
CA ARG A 182 -5.43 3.08 -12.86
C ARG A 182 -6.92 3.34 -12.77
N ILE A 183 -7.60 3.11 -13.88
CA ILE A 183 -9.05 3.11 -13.99
C ILE A 183 -9.57 1.67 -14.02
N TYR A 184 -10.53 1.35 -13.15
CA TYR A 184 -11.13 0.01 -13.04
C TYR A 184 -12.59 0.08 -12.56
N PHE A 185 -13.29 -1.05 -12.60
CA PHE A 185 -14.64 -1.16 -12.02
C PHE A 185 -14.53 -1.16 -10.50
N SER A 186 -15.25 -0.27 -9.83
CA SER A 186 -15.28 -0.23 -8.37
C SER A 186 -15.89 -1.50 -7.78
N SER A 187 -15.54 -1.78 -6.53
CA SER A 187 -16.24 -2.79 -5.71
C SER A 187 -17.69 -2.36 -5.39
N TYR A 188 -17.99 -1.06 -5.44
CA TYR A 188 -19.33 -0.50 -5.34
C TYR A 188 -20.02 -0.46 -6.71
N THR A 189 -21.29 -0.83 -6.77
CA THR A 189 -22.00 -0.94 -8.04
C THR A 189 -22.29 0.44 -8.63
N ASN A 190 -22.23 0.54 -9.98
CA ASN A 190 -22.42 1.78 -10.74
C ASN A 190 -21.36 2.86 -10.44
N GLN A 191 -20.18 2.48 -9.99
CA GLN A 191 -19.08 3.40 -9.74
C GLN A 191 -17.84 3.01 -10.56
N LEU A 192 -17.25 4.00 -11.21
CA LEU A 192 -15.92 3.93 -11.79
C LEU A 192 -14.91 4.24 -10.69
N ALA A 193 -13.95 3.36 -10.46
CA ALA A 193 -12.86 3.63 -9.53
C ALA A 193 -11.63 4.14 -10.28
N ILE A 194 -11.03 5.20 -9.75
CA ILE A 194 -9.71 5.70 -10.18
C ILE A 194 -8.75 5.55 -9.00
N TYR A 195 -7.78 4.66 -9.11
CA TYR A 195 -6.72 4.48 -8.13
C TYR A 195 -5.70 5.61 -8.25
N LEU A 196 -5.39 6.29 -7.15
CA LEU A 196 -4.55 7.51 -7.12
C LEU A 196 -3.34 7.41 -6.16
N TYR A 197 -2.95 6.18 -5.78
CA TYR A 197 -2.01 5.84 -4.70
C TYR A 197 -0.68 6.62 -4.64
N ASP A 198 -0.02 6.92 -5.73
CA ASP A 198 1.21 7.72 -5.88
C ASP A 198 1.06 8.98 -6.76
N ALA A 199 -0.15 9.49 -6.92
CA ALA A 199 -0.40 10.51 -7.92
C ALA A 199 0.19 11.84 -7.42
N ASN A 200 0.88 12.56 -8.31
CA ASN A 200 1.34 13.91 -8.03
C ASN A 200 0.13 14.86 -8.00
N LEU A 201 -0.51 14.93 -6.84
CA LEU A 201 -1.69 15.74 -6.57
C LEU A 201 -1.34 16.85 -5.58
N LEU A 202 -1.99 17.99 -5.76
CA LEU A 202 -1.98 19.10 -4.82
C LEU A 202 -3.33 19.14 -4.10
N PRO A 203 -3.39 19.58 -2.83
CA PRO A 203 -4.66 19.91 -2.23
C PRO A 203 -5.35 21.04 -3.00
N GLY A 204 -6.64 20.89 -3.28
CA GLY A 204 -7.42 21.86 -4.05
C GLY A 204 -8.55 21.24 -4.85
N ASN A 205 -9.12 22.03 -5.76
CA ASN A 205 -10.22 21.59 -6.61
C ASN A 205 -9.72 21.16 -7.99
N TYR A 206 -10.31 20.10 -8.51
CA TYR A 206 -10.00 19.55 -9.82
C TYR A 206 -11.29 19.32 -10.62
N HIS A 207 -11.22 19.51 -11.93
CA HIS A 207 -12.18 18.91 -12.86
C HIS A 207 -11.61 17.65 -13.49
N ILE A 208 -12.50 16.72 -13.87
CA ILE A 208 -12.13 15.45 -14.50
C ILE A 208 -12.79 15.34 -15.87
N ASP A 209 -11.96 15.06 -16.87
CA ASP A 209 -12.37 14.63 -18.19
C ASP A 209 -12.02 13.15 -18.38
N LEU A 210 -13.04 12.33 -18.68
CA LEU A 210 -12.86 10.92 -19.03
C LEU A 210 -12.74 10.83 -20.56
N ILE A 211 -11.60 10.34 -21.05
CA ILE A 211 -11.37 10.16 -22.48
C ILE A 211 -11.73 8.73 -22.87
N LEU A 212 -12.64 8.60 -23.84
CA LEU A 212 -13.12 7.32 -24.33
C LEU A 212 -12.19 6.75 -25.42
N ASP A 213 -12.42 5.50 -25.83
CA ASP A 213 -11.55 4.82 -26.80
C ASP A 213 -11.50 5.56 -28.15
N ASP A 214 -12.58 6.26 -28.54
CA ASP A 214 -12.73 7.07 -29.76
C ASP A 214 -12.25 8.53 -29.61
N ASP A 215 -11.53 8.85 -28.53
CA ASP A 215 -11.06 10.20 -28.19
C ASP A 215 -12.16 11.22 -27.85
N SER A 216 -13.42 10.81 -27.78
CA SER A 216 -14.48 11.68 -27.23
C SER A 216 -14.29 11.90 -25.72
N ILE A 217 -14.73 13.07 -25.26
CA ILE A 217 -14.57 13.51 -23.87
C ILE A 217 -15.92 13.43 -23.16
N LEU A 218 -15.93 12.73 -22.03
CA LEU A 218 -17.02 12.72 -21.06
C LEU A 218 -16.57 13.48 -19.81
N SER A 219 -17.00 14.74 -19.68
CA SER A 219 -16.69 15.56 -18.50
C SER A 219 -17.51 15.11 -17.30
N VAL A 220 -16.85 14.95 -16.16
CA VAL A 220 -17.50 14.65 -14.88
C VAL A 220 -18.12 15.95 -14.35
N PRO A 221 -19.43 15.98 -14.08
CA PRO A 221 -20.13 17.25 -13.78
C PRO A 221 -19.78 17.84 -12.41
N GLN A 222 -19.30 17.04 -11.47
CA GLN A 222 -18.87 17.50 -10.15
C GLN A 222 -17.37 17.80 -10.14
N PRO A 223 -16.93 18.86 -9.46
CA PRO A 223 -15.54 19.00 -9.11
C PRO A 223 -15.12 17.94 -8.10
N VAL A 224 -13.83 17.66 -8.06
CA VAL A 224 -13.18 16.85 -7.03
C VAL A 224 -12.44 17.76 -6.09
N VAL A 225 -12.77 17.67 -4.81
CA VAL A 225 -12.01 18.32 -3.74
C VAL A 225 -10.97 17.32 -3.27
N VAL A 226 -9.70 17.65 -3.54
CA VAL A 226 -8.55 16.91 -3.07
C VAL A 226 -8.08 17.54 -1.77
N THR A 227 -8.07 16.75 -0.70
CA THR A 227 -7.57 17.16 0.62
C THR A 227 -6.29 16.42 0.97
N GLN A 228 -5.42 17.08 1.73
CA GLN A 228 -4.24 16.46 2.32
C GLN A 228 -4.65 15.40 3.36
N GLY A 229 -3.96 14.25 3.34
CA GLY A 229 -4.10 13.22 4.37
C GLY A 229 -3.19 13.44 5.56
N THR A 230 -3.05 12.44 6.43
CA THR A 230 -2.08 12.50 7.52
C THR A 230 -0.66 12.47 6.93
N ALA A 231 0.22 13.33 7.44
CA ALA A 231 1.64 13.29 7.07
C ALA A 231 2.24 11.93 7.46
N ASP A 232 2.96 11.32 6.52
CA ASP A 232 3.60 10.02 6.70
C ASP A 232 4.99 10.04 6.06
N PHE A 233 5.94 9.33 6.66
CA PHE A 233 7.33 9.31 6.21
C PHE A 233 7.71 7.91 5.77
N GLU A 234 8.28 7.82 4.57
CA GLU A 234 8.80 6.58 4.03
C GLU A 234 10.20 6.30 4.58
N TYR A 235 10.41 5.04 4.92
CA TYR A 235 11.72 4.52 5.25
C TYR A 235 12.37 4.04 3.95
N GLU A 236 13.30 4.82 3.36
CA GLU A 236 14.10 4.35 2.21
C GLU A 236 14.64 2.94 2.52
N SER A 237 14.44 1.95 1.66
CA SER A 237 14.95 0.58 1.88
C SER A 237 15.94 0.16 0.81
N GLU A 238 17.19 -0.11 1.20
CA GLU A 238 17.88 -1.29 0.64
C GLU A 238 17.07 -2.54 1.04
N PRO A 239 16.90 -3.53 0.13
CA PRO A 239 15.91 -4.60 0.27
C PRO A 239 16.10 -5.51 1.49
N TYR A 240 17.29 -5.53 2.13
CA TYR A 240 17.56 -6.39 3.30
C TYR A 240 17.16 -5.75 4.65
N MET A 241 16.92 -4.43 4.71
CA MET A 241 16.64 -3.72 5.97
C MET A 241 15.17 -3.31 6.17
N ALA A 242 14.26 -3.71 5.28
CA ALA A 242 12.84 -3.34 5.35
C ALA A 242 12.17 -3.71 6.69
N TYR A 243 12.65 -4.74 7.39
CA TYR A 243 12.04 -5.24 8.63
C TYR A 243 12.59 -4.62 9.94
N ARG A 244 13.68 -3.83 9.93
CA ARG A 244 14.32 -3.31 11.17
C ARG A 244 14.39 -1.78 11.30
N LYS A 245 13.77 -1.01 10.40
CA LYS A 245 14.02 0.43 10.27
C LYS A 245 13.31 1.35 11.27
N LYS A 246 12.25 0.88 11.93
CA LYS A 246 11.67 1.63 13.08
C LYS A 246 12.69 1.82 14.21
N ASP A 247 13.64 0.90 14.34
CA ASP A 247 14.62 0.93 15.42
C ASP A 247 15.77 1.91 15.15
N PHE A 248 16.22 2.04 13.89
CA PHE A 248 17.39 2.86 13.56
C PHE A 248 17.06 4.32 13.26
N GLY A 249 15.93 4.60 12.62
CA GLY A 249 15.60 5.94 12.15
C GLY A 249 16.52 6.46 11.04
N TYR A 250 16.49 7.76 10.78
CA TYR A 250 17.29 8.42 9.75
C TYR A 250 18.71 8.69 10.21
N ARG A 251 19.60 8.96 9.25
CA ARG A 251 20.98 9.35 9.50
C ARG A 251 21.31 10.59 8.69
N VAL A 252 22.03 11.54 9.31
CA VAL A 252 22.52 12.75 8.65
C VAL A 252 23.80 13.24 9.33
N ALA A 253 24.75 13.81 8.60
CA ALA A 253 25.94 14.41 9.19
C ALA A 253 25.67 15.84 9.67
N VAL A 254 26.44 16.33 10.65
CA VAL A 254 26.42 17.74 11.02
C VAL A 254 26.70 18.63 9.81
N ASN A 255 25.97 19.75 9.70
CA ASN A 255 26.00 20.68 8.57
C ASN A 255 25.56 20.10 7.21
N ASP A 256 24.96 18.90 7.20
CA ASP A 256 24.36 18.31 6.00
C ASP A 256 22.83 18.47 5.99
N VAL A 257 22.17 17.98 4.95
CA VAL A 257 20.72 18.05 4.78
C VAL A 257 20.11 16.65 4.85
N LEU A 258 19.24 16.43 5.83
CA LEU A 258 18.46 15.20 5.91
C LEU A 258 17.35 15.26 4.85
N THR A 259 17.40 14.35 3.87
CA THR A 259 16.29 14.16 2.92
C THR A 259 15.40 13.03 3.42
N VAL A 260 14.10 13.29 3.50
CA VAL A 260 13.11 12.30 3.92
C VAL A 260 12.00 12.23 2.87
N ASP A 261 11.79 11.05 2.32
CA ASP A 261 10.67 10.75 1.45
C ASP A 261 9.42 10.41 2.27
N GLY A 262 8.24 10.63 1.70
CA GLY A 262 6.98 10.46 2.41
C GLY A 262 5.76 10.86 1.60
N TYR A 263 4.67 11.12 2.33
CA TYR A 263 3.38 11.53 1.81
C TYR A 263 2.80 12.65 2.66
N ASN A 264 2.00 13.51 2.02
CA ASN A 264 1.31 14.60 2.69
C ASN A 264 2.24 15.58 3.43
N LEU A 265 3.50 15.71 2.99
CA LEU A 265 4.53 16.56 3.56
C LEU A 265 4.47 17.99 2.97
N PHE A 266 3.35 18.70 3.12
CA PHE A 266 3.16 20.01 2.49
C PHE A 266 3.67 21.17 3.36
N GLU A 267 4.32 22.13 2.70
CA GLU A 267 4.74 23.39 3.31
C GLU A 267 3.56 24.12 3.98
N GLY A 268 3.82 24.75 5.13
CA GLY A 268 2.82 25.52 5.88
C GLY A 268 1.84 24.67 6.70
N THR A 269 1.74 23.37 6.41
CA THR A 269 0.89 22.44 7.19
C THR A 269 1.72 21.54 8.09
N VAL A 270 2.92 21.13 7.64
CA VAL A 270 3.81 20.25 8.40
C VAL A 270 4.92 21.08 9.04
N ALA A 271 5.15 20.85 10.34
CA ALA A 271 6.30 21.38 11.07
C ALA A 271 7.06 20.24 11.75
N ILE A 272 8.38 20.39 11.83
CA ILE A 272 9.29 19.36 12.33
C ILE A 272 10.13 19.95 13.45
N GLU A 273 10.26 19.20 14.54
CA GLU A 273 11.09 19.56 15.68
C GLU A 273 11.92 18.35 16.10
N TRP A 274 13.15 18.59 16.54
CA TRP A 274 14.03 17.56 17.09
C TRP A 274 14.14 17.74 18.60
N VAL A 275 14.20 16.63 19.32
CA VAL A 275 14.26 16.62 20.78
C VAL A 275 15.37 15.70 21.25
N ASP A 276 16.27 16.23 22.08
CA ASP A 276 17.36 15.46 22.67
C ASP A 276 16.92 14.69 23.93
N ASN A 277 17.87 14.03 24.59
CA ASN A 277 17.62 13.26 25.81
C ASN A 277 17.49 14.11 27.07
N GLN A 278 17.72 15.43 27.01
CA GLN A 278 17.36 16.37 28.06
C GLN A 278 16.00 17.06 27.82
N ASN A 279 15.25 16.64 26.79
CA ASN A 279 14.02 17.28 26.31
C ASN A 279 14.21 18.71 25.75
N ASN A 280 15.42 19.11 25.39
CA ASN A 280 15.60 20.38 24.69
C ASN A 280 14.99 20.25 23.29
N VAL A 281 14.18 21.25 22.91
CA VAL A 281 13.54 21.30 21.60
C VAL A 281 14.38 22.14 20.65
N ILE A 282 14.76 21.53 19.54
CA ILE A 282 15.52 22.12 18.46
C ILE A 282 14.58 22.23 17.26
N LYS A 283 14.45 23.43 16.69
CA LYS A 283 13.61 23.68 15.51
C LYS A 283 14.51 23.92 14.31
N PRO A 284 14.63 22.95 13.38
CA PRO A 284 15.39 23.15 12.15
C PRO A 284 14.83 24.33 11.35
N SER A 285 15.70 25.20 10.85
CA SER A 285 15.35 26.33 10.00
C SER A 285 15.65 26.04 8.54
N GLY A 286 14.90 26.66 7.62
CA GLY A 286 15.14 26.50 6.18
C GLY A 286 14.75 25.14 5.63
N ILE A 287 13.79 24.46 6.28
CA ILE A 287 13.18 23.23 5.80
C ILE A 287 12.57 23.49 4.42
N ARG A 288 12.83 22.61 3.46
CA ARG A 288 12.28 22.69 2.09
C ARG A 288 11.36 21.52 1.86
N PHE A 289 10.16 21.80 1.41
CA PHE A 289 9.18 20.78 1.06
C PHE A 289 9.14 20.63 -0.45
N ASP A 290 9.05 19.39 -0.92
CA ASP A 290 8.64 19.13 -2.28
C ASP A 290 7.21 19.62 -2.51
N ARG A 291 6.95 20.08 -3.73
CA ARG A 291 5.68 20.69 -4.11
C ARG A 291 4.49 19.74 -3.95
N TYR A 292 4.68 18.44 -4.19
CA TYR A 292 3.61 17.42 -4.09
C TYR A 292 3.58 16.74 -2.73
N GLY A 293 4.31 17.27 -1.74
CA GLY A 293 4.35 16.73 -0.39
C GLY A 293 4.96 15.32 -0.32
N ARG A 294 5.86 14.99 -1.26
CA ARG A 294 6.50 13.67 -1.35
C ARG A 294 7.85 13.57 -0.68
N ARG A 295 8.45 14.71 -0.38
CA ARG A 295 9.81 14.80 0.17
C ARG A 295 9.93 16.05 1.02
N VAL A 296 10.70 15.95 2.08
CA VAL A 296 11.16 17.09 2.86
C VAL A 296 12.67 17.04 3.01
N GLN A 297 13.31 18.19 2.89
CA GLN A 297 14.73 18.40 3.13
C GLN A 297 14.88 19.24 4.39
N ILE A 298 15.57 18.70 5.38
CA ILE A 298 15.70 19.26 6.72
C ILE A 298 17.19 19.55 6.95
N PRO A 299 17.63 20.82 6.82
CA PRO A 299 19.01 21.18 7.14
C PRO A 299 19.31 20.90 8.61
N VAL A 300 20.44 20.25 8.90
CA VAL A 300 20.90 20.07 10.27
C VAL A 300 21.32 21.43 10.84
N PRO A 301 20.77 21.87 11.98
CA PRO A 301 21.16 23.12 12.61
C PRO A 301 22.67 23.21 12.87
N ALA A 302 23.26 24.37 12.57
CA ALA A 302 24.67 24.62 12.83
C ALA A 302 24.96 24.49 14.33
N GLY A 303 26.05 23.81 14.68
CA GLY A 303 26.45 23.60 16.08
C GLY A 303 25.67 22.51 16.82
N LEU A 304 24.77 21.77 16.13
CA LEU A 304 24.13 20.60 16.72
C LEU A 304 25.19 19.52 17.03
N LEU A 305 25.16 18.98 18.25
CA LEU A 305 26.11 17.96 18.66
C LEU A 305 25.77 16.61 18.01
N PRO A 306 26.76 15.80 17.63
CA PRO A 306 26.53 14.42 17.22
C PRO A 306 25.81 13.62 18.31
N GLY A 307 24.90 12.73 17.91
CA GLY A 307 24.06 11.95 18.80
C GLY A 307 22.73 11.57 18.17
N GLN A 308 21.78 11.11 19.00
CA GLN A 308 20.44 10.75 18.56
C GLN A 308 19.41 11.75 19.05
N TYR A 309 18.46 12.03 18.17
CA TYR A 309 17.36 12.96 18.41
C TYR A 309 16.04 12.28 18.07
N SER A 310 14.99 12.63 18.82
CA SER A 310 13.62 12.29 18.46
C SER A 310 13.06 13.38 17.57
N MET A 311 12.73 13.04 16.33
CA MET A 311 12.01 13.90 15.41
C MET A 311 10.51 13.78 15.67
N ARG A 312 9.91 14.91 16.06
CA ARG A 312 8.48 15.09 16.28
C ARG A 312 7.91 15.87 15.10
N VAL A 313 6.71 15.48 14.71
CA VAL A 313 6.02 16.03 13.56
C VAL A 313 4.70 16.61 14.01
N TRP A 314 4.45 17.81 13.55
CA TRP A 314 3.21 18.54 13.77
C TRP A 314 2.54 18.72 12.42
N GLN A 315 1.21 18.58 12.40
CA GLN A 315 0.40 18.86 11.23
C GLN A 315 -0.74 19.78 11.63
N ASN A 316 -0.84 20.95 11.00
CA ASN A 316 -1.83 21.99 11.33
C ASN A 316 -1.84 22.32 12.83
N ASP A 317 -0.65 22.55 13.40
CA ASP A 317 -0.42 22.83 14.82
C ASP A 317 -0.81 21.71 15.80
N VAL A 318 -1.16 20.52 15.30
CA VAL A 318 -1.44 19.33 16.10
C VAL A 318 -0.27 18.36 16.04
N LYS A 319 0.25 17.96 17.20
CA LYS A 319 1.31 16.95 17.28
C LYS A 319 0.77 15.61 16.82
N LEU A 320 1.42 15.00 15.82
CA LEU A 320 1.06 13.67 15.37
C LEU A 320 1.36 12.62 16.45
N PRO A 321 0.55 11.53 16.52
CA PRO A 321 0.69 10.52 17.56
C PRO A 321 2.02 9.77 17.47
N TYR A 322 2.32 9.01 18.51
CA TYR A 322 3.65 8.42 18.72
C TYR A 322 4.12 7.48 17.60
N THR A 323 3.19 6.93 16.83
CA THR A 323 3.44 6.11 15.65
C THR A 323 4.17 6.86 14.52
N TYR A 324 4.22 8.19 14.59
CA TYR A 324 4.85 9.08 13.61
C TYR A 324 6.10 9.79 14.16
N CYS A 325 6.59 9.43 15.35
CA CYS A 325 7.88 9.90 15.83
C CYS A 325 9.01 9.06 15.23
N LEU A 326 10.12 9.71 14.93
CA LEU A 326 11.23 9.10 14.20
C LEU A 326 12.54 9.36 14.95
N ARG A 327 13.48 8.42 14.94
CA ARG A 327 14.85 8.69 15.39
C ARG A 327 15.64 9.36 14.27
N VAL A 328 16.51 10.31 14.62
CA VAL A 328 17.48 10.94 13.73
C VAL A 328 18.86 10.82 14.37
N ASN A 329 19.78 10.14 13.69
CA ASN A 329 21.17 9.96 14.10
C ASN A 329 22.01 11.02 13.41
N VAL A 330 22.42 12.03 14.18
CA VAL A 330 23.29 13.10 13.71
C VAL A 330 24.74 12.67 13.95
N THR A 331 25.51 12.50 12.88
CA THR A 331 26.92 12.06 12.96
C THR A 331 27.89 13.21 12.81
N GLY A 332 29.07 13.13 13.45
CA GLY A 332 30.09 14.18 13.32
C GLY A 332 30.71 14.31 11.92
N ASP A 333 30.57 13.29 11.07
CA ASP A 333 31.04 13.27 9.69
C ASP A 333 30.16 12.38 8.80
N THR A 334 30.50 12.30 7.51
CA THR A 334 29.82 11.44 6.53
C THR A 334 30.37 10.01 6.48
N LYS A 335 31.34 9.64 7.33
CA LYS A 335 31.95 8.30 7.29
C LYS A 335 30.95 7.27 7.77
N ASN A 336 30.80 6.15 7.06
CA ASN A 336 29.86 5.13 7.50
C ASN A 336 30.31 4.49 8.83
N ARG A 337 29.58 4.76 9.93
CA ARG A 337 29.83 4.24 11.28
C ARG A 337 28.61 3.42 11.74
N PRO A 338 28.79 2.45 12.65
CA PRO A 338 27.67 1.78 13.28
C PRO A 338 26.70 2.77 13.95
N ILE A 339 25.42 2.40 13.99
CA ILE A 339 24.37 3.08 14.74
C ILE A 339 23.72 2.06 15.67
N ILE A 340 23.46 2.46 16.92
CA ILE A 340 22.62 1.71 17.85
C ILE A 340 21.16 2.12 17.62
N GLY A 341 20.26 1.17 17.33
CA GLY A 341 18.83 1.47 17.18
C GLY A 341 18.11 1.48 18.53
N THR A 342 18.10 0.32 19.18
CA THR A 342 17.41 0.05 20.44
C THR A 342 18.26 -0.83 21.35
N ILE A 343 18.09 -0.63 22.66
CA ILE A 343 18.59 -1.53 23.71
C ILE A 343 17.38 -1.92 24.56
N GLY A 344 17.20 -3.21 24.84
CA GLY A 344 16.09 -3.73 25.62
C GLY A 344 14.72 -3.40 25.02
N ASP A 345 13.73 -3.16 25.88
CA ASP A 345 12.34 -2.86 25.48
C ASP A 345 12.14 -1.38 25.12
N ASP A 346 13.09 -0.77 24.40
CA ASP A 346 13.01 0.63 23.95
C ASP A 346 11.98 0.82 22.84
N SER A 347 10.71 0.87 23.26
CA SER A 347 9.53 1.10 22.42
C SER A 347 9.24 2.59 22.11
N ALA A 348 10.11 3.53 22.51
CA ALA A 348 9.78 4.96 22.54
C ALA A 348 10.59 5.80 21.52
N PRO A 349 10.11 5.98 20.27
CA PRO A 349 10.75 6.88 19.32
C PRO A 349 10.50 8.39 19.61
N CYS A 350 9.58 8.73 20.52
CA CYS A 350 9.17 10.14 20.78
C CYS A 350 9.89 10.85 21.94
N SER A 351 10.63 10.09 22.75
CA SER A 351 11.30 10.59 23.94
C SER A 351 12.55 9.79 24.18
N LEU A 352 13.67 10.48 24.34
CA LEU A 352 14.95 9.88 24.67
C LEU A 352 15.33 10.09 26.15
N ARG A 353 14.47 10.74 26.93
CA ARG A 353 14.75 11.17 28.30
C ARG A 353 14.78 10.02 29.29
N ASP A 354 13.80 9.15 29.23
CA ASP A 354 13.64 8.12 30.25
C ASP A 354 14.78 7.11 30.13
N PRO A 355 15.43 6.69 31.23
CA PRO A 355 16.45 5.65 31.16
C PRO A 355 15.87 4.31 30.72
N VAL A 356 16.68 3.50 30.02
CA VAL A 356 16.35 2.11 29.67
C VAL A 356 16.88 1.19 30.77
N PRO A 357 16.03 0.48 31.52
CA PRO A 357 16.50 -0.44 32.55
C PRO A 357 17.14 -1.68 31.93
N VAL A 358 18.33 -2.05 32.41
CA VAL A 358 19.08 -3.22 31.95
C VAL A 358 19.64 -3.97 33.16
N ASN A 359 19.32 -5.27 33.27
CA ASN A 359 19.81 -6.10 34.37
C ASN A 359 21.17 -6.72 34.04
N ARG A 360 22.10 -6.67 34.99
CA ARG A 360 23.40 -7.35 34.86
C ARG A 360 23.22 -8.87 34.80
N GLY A 361 24.09 -9.53 34.03
CA GLY A 361 24.08 -10.99 33.86
C GLY A 361 22.89 -11.54 33.06
N VAL A 362 21.97 -10.69 32.62
CA VAL A 362 20.81 -11.06 31.81
C VAL A 362 21.04 -10.67 30.37
N ARG A 363 20.65 -11.55 29.44
CA ARG A 363 20.70 -11.28 28.00
C ARG A 363 19.65 -10.23 27.64
N VAL A 364 20.08 -9.19 26.94
CA VAL A 364 19.24 -8.05 26.54
C VAL A 364 19.28 -7.93 25.02
N ASN A 365 18.11 -7.69 24.43
CA ASN A 365 18.00 -7.47 23.00
C ASN A 365 18.62 -6.13 22.61
N PHE A 366 19.24 -6.11 21.44
CA PHE A 366 19.99 -4.99 20.91
C PHE A 366 19.82 -4.94 19.40
N SER A 367 19.75 -3.74 18.84
CA SER A 367 19.76 -3.55 17.39
C SER A 367 20.89 -2.61 16.98
N SER A 368 21.63 -3.00 15.94
CA SER A 368 22.62 -2.12 15.30
C SER A 368 22.52 -2.12 13.77
N SER A 369 23.07 -1.07 13.14
CA SER A 369 23.16 -0.97 11.68
C SER A 369 24.32 -1.79 11.09
N LEU A 370 25.03 -2.59 11.89
CA LEU A 370 26.14 -3.40 11.42
C LEU A 370 25.63 -4.56 10.56
N LYS A 371 26.36 -4.92 9.51
CA LYS A 371 26.07 -6.12 8.71
C LYS A 371 26.52 -7.35 9.48
N GLN A 372 25.76 -8.44 9.40
CA GLN A 372 26.08 -9.73 10.02
C GLN A 372 27.51 -10.21 9.75
N GLN A 373 28.03 -9.99 8.53
CA GLN A 373 29.39 -10.39 8.16
C GLN A 373 30.48 -9.64 8.94
N VAL A 374 30.18 -8.46 9.48
CA VAL A 374 31.10 -7.69 10.33
C VAL A 374 31.08 -8.23 11.76
N ILE A 375 29.90 -8.65 12.25
CA ILE A 375 29.74 -9.21 13.60
C ILE A 375 30.26 -10.66 13.67
N ASN A 376 30.07 -11.42 12.58
CA ASN A 376 30.50 -12.82 12.46
C ASN A 376 31.80 -12.97 11.67
N GLY A 377 32.49 -11.86 11.36
CA GLY A 377 33.72 -11.84 10.60
C GLY A 377 34.86 -12.47 11.39
N VAL A 378 35.68 -13.28 10.71
CA VAL A 378 36.90 -13.83 11.32
C VAL A 378 37.80 -12.62 11.66
N MET A 379 38.11 -12.44 12.95
CA MET A 379 38.94 -11.36 13.53
C MET A 379 38.27 -10.01 13.84
N GLN A 380 36.95 -9.83 13.68
CA GLN A 380 36.26 -8.61 14.10
C GLN A 380 35.20 -8.92 15.17
N THR A 381 35.16 -8.10 16.21
CA THR A 381 34.16 -8.21 17.30
C THR A 381 33.48 -6.88 17.55
N ALA A 382 32.24 -6.95 18.02
CA ALA A 382 31.47 -5.79 18.43
C ALA A 382 31.34 -5.76 19.96
N VAL A 383 31.58 -4.60 20.57
CA VAL A 383 31.39 -4.39 22.01
C VAL A 383 30.60 -3.12 22.27
N LEU A 384 29.72 -3.15 23.27
CA LEU A 384 29.16 -1.93 23.83
C LEU A 384 30.16 -1.34 24.81
N LYS A 385 30.50 -0.07 24.61
CA LYS A 385 31.26 0.75 25.54
C LYS A 385 30.28 1.54 26.39
N LEU A 386 30.24 1.22 27.69
CA LEU A 386 29.42 1.88 28.69
C LEU A 386 30.28 2.90 29.42
N THR A 387 29.88 4.17 29.40
CA THR A 387 30.58 5.24 30.16
C THR A 387 29.68 5.73 31.28
N ALA A 388 30.12 5.58 32.53
CA ALA A 388 29.36 5.98 33.70
C ALA A 388 29.15 7.49 33.71
N ILE A 389 27.91 7.95 33.92
CA ILE A 389 27.61 9.38 33.87
C ILE A 389 28.29 10.13 35.02
N ALA A 390 28.28 9.54 36.23
CA ALA A 390 28.79 10.16 37.45
C ALA A 390 30.32 10.11 37.55
N SER A 391 30.93 8.93 37.43
CA SER A 391 32.38 8.75 37.62
C SER A 391 33.20 8.90 36.33
N LYS A 392 32.56 8.83 35.16
CA LYS A 392 33.21 8.74 33.83
C LYS A 392 34.01 7.45 33.60
N ASP A 393 33.89 6.47 34.49
CA ASP A 393 34.51 5.15 34.30
C ASP A 393 33.93 4.44 33.05
N VAL A 394 34.79 3.69 32.37
CA VAL A 394 34.43 2.99 31.12
C VAL A 394 34.44 1.48 31.33
N TYR A 395 33.39 0.84 30.87
CA TYR A 395 33.21 -0.62 30.89
C TYR A 395 32.82 -1.12 29.51
N TYR A 396 33.08 -2.40 29.26
CA TYR A 396 32.80 -3.04 27.98
C TYR A 396 31.92 -4.26 28.16
N ALA A 397 30.88 -4.37 27.34
CA ALA A 397 30.00 -5.52 27.28
C ALA A 397 30.07 -6.15 25.88
N PRO A 398 30.48 -7.43 25.74
CA PRO A 398 30.59 -8.07 24.44
C PRO A 398 29.21 -8.26 23.81
N VAL A 399 29.09 -7.93 22.52
CA VAL A 399 27.89 -8.21 21.72
C VAL A 399 27.97 -9.63 21.20
N ALA A 400 26.95 -10.43 21.48
CA ALA A 400 26.86 -11.78 20.97
C ALA A 400 26.51 -11.75 19.47
N PRO A 401 27.12 -12.64 18.67
CA PRO A 401 26.88 -12.69 17.24
C PRO A 401 25.43 -13.02 16.89
N TYR A 402 25.01 -12.52 15.74
CA TYR A 402 23.68 -12.76 15.17
C TYR A 402 23.52 -14.21 14.71
N ASP A 403 22.44 -14.87 15.15
CA ASP A 403 22.11 -16.28 14.85
C ASP A 403 20.83 -16.39 14.01
N GLU A 404 21.01 -16.52 12.69
CA GLU A 404 19.91 -16.66 11.70
C GLU A 404 19.04 -17.89 11.91
N ARG A 405 19.55 -18.91 12.63
CA ARG A 405 18.80 -20.17 12.84
C ARG A 405 17.63 -20.01 13.82
N ARG A 406 17.51 -18.85 14.50
CA ARG A 406 16.49 -18.59 15.51
C ARG A 406 15.18 -17.99 14.99
N GLY A 407 15.00 -17.83 13.68
CA GLY A 407 13.71 -17.47 13.08
C GLY A 407 13.34 -15.98 13.18
N TRP A 408 12.03 -15.69 13.26
CA TRP A 408 11.38 -14.42 12.89
C TRP A 408 11.72 -13.17 13.73
N ASP A 409 12.46 -13.29 14.84
CA ASP A 409 12.87 -12.11 15.64
C ASP A 409 14.35 -12.19 16.02
N PRO A 410 15.25 -11.84 15.09
CA PRO A 410 16.66 -12.15 15.28
C PRO A 410 17.39 -10.87 15.74
N ALA A 411 17.09 -10.39 16.94
CA ALA A 411 17.83 -9.27 17.54
C ALA A 411 19.28 -9.70 17.89
N GLU A 412 20.24 -8.79 17.70
CA GLU A 412 21.54 -8.94 18.35
C GLU A 412 21.31 -8.92 19.86
N SER A 413 22.26 -9.44 20.64
CA SER A 413 22.10 -9.44 22.08
C SER A 413 23.38 -9.12 22.80
N VAL A 414 23.25 -8.43 23.92
CA VAL A 414 24.34 -8.13 24.83
C VAL A 414 24.00 -8.67 26.21
N THR A 415 25.01 -9.12 26.94
CA THR A 415 24.88 -9.39 28.37
C THR A 415 25.79 -8.40 29.11
N ILE A 416 25.20 -7.49 29.88
CA ILE A 416 25.99 -6.56 30.70
C ILE A 416 26.69 -7.35 31.81
N PRO A 417 28.04 -7.35 31.90
CA PRO A 417 28.75 -8.12 32.90
C PRO A 417 28.38 -7.70 34.33
N ILE A 418 28.40 -8.65 35.28
CA ILE A 418 28.19 -8.38 36.72
C ILE A 418 29.25 -7.45 37.32
N THR A 419 30.40 -7.31 36.64
CA THR A 419 31.50 -6.42 37.02
C THR A 419 31.21 -4.95 36.72
N VAL A 420 30.21 -4.65 35.88
CA VAL A 420 29.72 -3.28 35.71
C VAL A 420 28.93 -2.91 36.96
N PRO A 421 29.27 -1.81 37.67
CA PRO A 421 28.50 -1.36 38.82
C PRO A 421 27.07 -0.95 38.43
N PRO A 422 26.10 -0.97 39.36
CA PRO A 422 24.80 -0.34 39.13
C PRO A 422 24.95 1.17 38.91
N GLY A 423 24.11 1.74 38.04
CA GLY A 423 24.09 3.18 37.80
C GLY A 423 23.68 3.56 36.38
N PHE A 424 23.86 4.84 36.06
CA PHE A 424 23.50 5.41 34.77
C PHE A 424 24.68 5.51 33.82
N TYR A 425 24.50 5.06 32.59
CA TYR A 425 25.56 5.02 31.58
C TYR A 425 25.10 5.59 30.23
N THR A 426 26.03 6.24 29.52
CA THR A 426 25.94 6.45 28.08
C THR A 426 26.56 5.26 27.37
N VAL A 427 26.09 4.93 26.16
CA VAL A 427 26.51 3.72 25.44
C VAL A 427 26.94 4.08 24.03
N SER A 428 28.08 3.57 23.57
CA SER A 428 28.48 3.56 22.15
C SER A 428 28.82 2.13 21.71
N LEU A 429 28.74 1.85 20.41
CA LEU A 429 29.09 0.57 19.82
C LEU A 429 30.46 0.69 19.16
N GLN A 430 31.41 -0.16 19.56
CA GLN A 430 32.73 -0.24 18.97
C GLN A 430 32.87 -1.52 18.15
N VAL A 431 33.47 -1.40 16.96
CA VAL A 431 33.98 -2.54 16.18
C VAL A 431 35.48 -2.60 16.39
N ILE A 432 35.96 -3.76 16.86
CA ILE A 432 37.35 -3.98 17.27
C ILE A 432 37.94 -5.10 16.42
N ASP A 433 39.18 -4.91 15.95
CA ASP A 433 40.00 -5.94 15.28
C ASP A 433 40.67 -6.89 16.30
N ASP A 434 41.24 -8.01 15.84
CA ASP A 434 41.64 -9.22 16.61
C ASP A 434 42.50 -8.98 17.87
N LYS A 435 43.02 -7.75 18.09
CA LYS A 435 43.92 -7.40 19.21
C LYS A 435 43.82 -5.95 19.70
N THR A 436 42.63 -5.43 20.00
CA THR A 436 42.34 -4.15 20.75
C THR A 436 42.21 -2.85 19.96
N SER A 437 42.45 -2.84 18.65
CA SER A 437 42.29 -1.62 17.84
C SER A 437 40.84 -1.34 17.52
N VAL A 438 40.33 -0.16 17.93
CA VAL A 438 38.99 0.32 17.57
C VAL A 438 39.01 0.75 16.10
N LEU A 439 38.30 0.00 15.25
CA LEU A 439 38.15 0.28 13.82
C LEU A 439 37.09 1.37 13.57
N SER A 440 36.01 1.33 14.34
CA SER A 440 34.95 2.33 14.31
C SER A 440 34.20 2.37 15.64
N GLU A 441 33.66 3.54 15.98
CA GLU A 441 32.80 3.76 17.13
C GLU A 441 31.56 4.53 16.68
N SER A 442 30.38 4.11 17.13
CA SER A 442 29.13 4.84 16.90
C SER A 442 29.10 6.16 17.67
N GLU A 443 28.21 7.06 17.28
CA GLU A 443 27.79 8.11 18.21
C GLU A 443 27.12 7.47 19.45
N SER A 444 27.01 8.25 20.53
CA SER A 444 26.34 7.78 21.73
C SER A 444 24.87 7.48 21.43
N TYR A 445 24.40 6.35 21.94
CA TYR A 445 22.99 6.00 21.98
C TYR A 445 22.20 7.10 22.70
N GLY A 446 21.03 7.44 22.16
CA GLY A 446 20.25 8.58 22.61
C GLY A 446 19.80 8.49 24.05
N ARG A 447 19.43 7.28 24.50
CA ARG A 447 18.93 7.08 25.87
C ARG A 447 20.08 6.70 26.81
N ILE A 448 19.93 7.13 28.05
CA ILE A 448 20.72 6.64 29.17
C ILE A 448 20.27 5.21 29.48
N ILE A 449 21.20 4.30 29.78
CA ILE A 449 20.84 3.00 30.34
C ILE A 449 20.98 3.04 31.88
N ASP A 450 20.02 2.43 32.57
CA ASP A 450 19.98 2.23 34.02
C ASP A 450 20.36 0.78 34.32
N VAL A 451 21.62 0.56 34.68
CA VAL A 451 22.17 -0.77 34.98
C VAL A 451 21.82 -1.17 36.40
N LYS A 452 21.15 -2.32 36.57
CA LYS A 452 20.68 -2.85 37.86
C LYS A 452 21.42 -4.10 38.30
#